data_AF-A0A2Z2MB56-F1
#
_entry.id   AF-A0A2Z2MB56-F1
#
_cell.length_a   1.000
_cell.length_b   1.000
_cell.length_c   1.000
_cell.angle_alpha   90.00
_cell.angle_beta   90.00
_cell.angle_gamma   90.00
#
_symmetry.space_group_name_H-M   'P 1'
#
loop_
_entity.id
_entity.type
_entity.pdbx_description
1 polymer ?
#
loop_
_entity_poly.entity_id
_entity_poly.type
_entity_poly.pdbx_seq_one_letter_code
_entity_poly.pdbx_strand_id
1 'polypeptide(L)'
;MVTGSDRANQLVNKFVISLTTGRILGYVTDINVEVEGTKFYFILKMKIVENLGKGQGVFTNETKIRIEPGDIVNVGPDVIILGDGKVPPLREIEHMTQLQSEYEDLASQLREKETLLKSLKEENSQLRRQLDEAQRELRRYEVMKEDFEHLKEQLIRQEGQLEMAREYIKLLEGIRHDIDQMKELLEKLVSEALESTVRGVIDEELNARGLKKTGFI
;
A
#
# COMPACT_ATOMS: atom_id res chain seq x y z
N MET A 1 -48.44 -17.15 -73.53
CA MET A 1 -47.31 -16.19 -73.51
C MET A 1 -46.57 -16.39 -72.21
N VAL A 2 -45.36 -16.94 -72.27
CA VAL A 2 -44.53 -17.24 -71.10
C VAL A 2 -43.76 -15.97 -70.75
N THR A 3 -44.16 -15.28 -69.70
CA THR A 3 -43.35 -14.24 -69.07
C THR A 3 -42.31 -14.94 -68.23
N GLY A 4 -41.14 -15.20 -68.82
CA GLY A 4 -39.97 -15.65 -68.09
C GLY A 4 -39.56 -14.56 -67.10
N SER A 5 -39.92 -14.74 -65.84
CA SER A 5 -39.31 -14.02 -64.74
C SER A 5 -37.81 -14.28 -64.82
N ASP A 6 -37.05 -13.20 -65.02
CA ASP A 6 -35.60 -13.18 -64.99
C ASP A 6 -35.09 -14.09 -63.86
N ARG A 7 -34.26 -15.08 -64.22
CA ARG A 7 -33.38 -15.72 -63.24
C ARG A 7 -32.51 -14.59 -62.69
N ALA A 8 -32.91 -14.06 -61.54
CA ALA A 8 -32.23 -12.99 -60.83
C ALA A 8 -30.73 -13.26 -60.82
N ASN A 9 -29.94 -12.27 -61.27
CA ASN A 9 -28.48 -12.33 -61.34
C ASN A 9 -27.93 -12.79 -59.99
N GLN A 10 -27.58 -14.08 -59.89
CA GLN A 10 -27.27 -14.76 -58.63
C GLN A 10 -26.06 -14.19 -57.90
N LEU A 11 -25.31 -13.28 -58.52
CA LEU A 11 -24.07 -12.71 -58.01
C LEU A 11 -24.23 -11.23 -57.60
N VAL A 12 -25.37 -10.60 -57.92
CA VAL A 12 -25.70 -9.23 -57.49
C VAL A 12 -26.08 -9.25 -56.01
N ASN A 13 -25.86 -8.13 -55.33
CA ASN A 13 -26.16 -7.94 -53.91
C ASN A 13 -25.32 -8.79 -52.95
N LYS A 14 -24.08 -9.09 -53.33
CA LYS A 14 -23.12 -9.85 -52.49
C LYS A 14 -21.86 -9.05 -52.19
N PHE A 15 -21.23 -9.34 -51.06
CA PHE A 15 -19.89 -8.83 -50.77
C PHE A 15 -18.85 -9.67 -51.49
N VAL A 16 -17.85 -9.03 -52.09
CA VAL A 16 -16.69 -9.74 -52.65
C VAL A 16 -15.54 -9.66 -51.67
N ILE A 17 -14.99 -10.82 -51.32
CA ILE A 17 -13.89 -10.97 -50.37
C ILE A 17 -12.71 -11.58 -51.11
N SER A 18 -11.55 -10.92 -51.02
CA SER A 18 -10.29 -11.50 -51.49
C SER A 18 -9.73 -12.40 -50.40
N LEU A 19 -9.57 -13.68 -50.72
CA LEU A 19 -9.01 -14.69 -49.82
C LEU A 19 -7.49 -14.50 -49.66
N THR A 20 -6.80 -13.97 -50.68
CA THR A 20 -5.36 -13.66 -50.65
C THR A 20 -5.03 -12.51 -49.72
N THR A 21 -5.92 -11.52 -49.58
CA THR A 21 -5.69 -10.34 -48.72
C THR A 21 -6.52 -10.35 -47.44
N GLY A 22 -7.52 -11.22 -47.33
CA GLY A 22 -8.48 -11.25 -46.22
C GLY A 22 -9.39 -10.01 -46.15
N ARG A 23 -9.46 -9.20 -47.22
CA ARG A 23 -10.20 -7.93 -47.24
C ARG A 23 -11.49 -8.02 -48.04
N ILE A 24 -12.51 -7.28 -47.58
CA ILE A 24 -13.73 -7.03 -48.35
C ILE A 24 -13.39 -5.99 -49.43
N LEU A 25 -13.49 -6.39 -50.69
CA LEU A 25 -13.22 -5.51 -51.84
C LEU A 25 -14.39 -4.56 -52.10
N GLY A 26 -15.60 -4.97 -51.75
CA GLY A 26 -16.80 -4.15 -51.86
C GLY A 26 -18.07 -4.97 -52.01
N TYR A 27 -19.14 -4.30 -52.41
CA TYR A 27 -20.46 -4.88 -52.61
C TYR A 27 -20.86 -4.81 -54.09
N VAL A 28 -21.28 -5.94 -54.67
CA VAL A 28 -21.65 -6.03 -56.09
C VAL A 28 -23.01 -5.40 -56.35
N THR A 29 -23.00 -4.35 -57.17
CA THR A 29 -24.22 -3.65 -57.59
C THR A 29 -24.73 -4.12 -58.93
N ASP A 30 -23.83 -4.53 -59.83
CA ASP A 30 -24.18 -4.90 -61.20
C ASP A 30 -23.10 -5.81 -61.81
N ILE A 31 -23.47 -6.61 -62.81
CA ILE A 31 -22.60 -7.63 -63.40
C ILE A 31 -22.80 -7.70 -64.89
N ASN A 32 -21.69 -7.61 -65.62
CA ASN A 32 -21.64 -7.90 -67.04
C ASN A 32 -20.80 -9.15 -67.30
N VAL A 33 -21.19 -9.92 -68.31
CA VAL A 33 -20.39 -11.05 -68.79
C VAL A 33 -19.83 -10.68 -70.16
N GLU A 34 -18.51 -10.74 -70.29
CA GLU A 34 -17.81 -10.53 -71.55
C GLU A 34 -17.18 -11.84 -72.02
N VAL A 35 -17.29 -12.11 -73.32
CA VAL A 35 -16.64 -13.27 -73.95
C VAL A 35 -15.54 -12.74 -74.85
N GLU A 36 -14.29 -13.01 -74.47
CA GLU A 36 -13.11 -12.72 -75.28
C GLU A 36 -12.47 -14.05 -75.71
N GLY A 37 -12.55 -14.35 -77.01
CA GLY A 37 -12.06 -15.62 -77.56
C GLY A 37 -12.85 -16.83 -77.02
N THR A 38 -12.15 -17.78 -76.40
CA THR A 38 -12.73 -18.99 -75.78
C THR A 38 -12.97 -18.88 -74.27
N LYS A 39 -12.73 -17.69 -73.68
CA LYS A 39 -12.88 -17.44 -72.25
C LYS A 39 -14.04 -16.49 -71.98
N PHE A 40 -14.76 -16.76 -70.88
CA PHE A 40 -15.77 -15.85 -70.34
C PHE A 40 -15.21 -15.15 -69.10
N TYR A 41 -15.51 -13.86 -68.97
CA TYR A 41 -15.08 -12.98 -67.89
C TYR A 41 -16.30 -12.36 -67.22
N PHE A 42 -16.28 -12.27 -65.89
CA PHE A 42 -17.28 -11.50 -65.15
C PHE A 42 -16.71 -10.13 -64.82
N ILE A 43 -17.43 -9.08 -65.21
CA ILE A 43 -17.14 -7.70 -64.83
C ILE A 43 -18.11 -7.32 -63.73
N LEU A 44 -17.61 -7.35 -62.50
CA LEU A 44 -18.36 -6.94 -61.32
C LEU A 44 -18.20 -5.43 -61.16
N LYS A 45 -19.33 -4.70 -61.18
CA LYS A 45 -19.37 -3.31 -60.70
C LYS A 45 -19.67 -3.34 -59.21
N MET A 46 -18.86 -2.64 -58.45
CA MET A 46 -18.85 -2.74 -57.00
C MET A 46 -18.76 -1.38 -56.35
N LYS A 47 -19.44 -1.22 -55.21
CA LYS A 47 -19.23 -0.09 -54.31
C LYS A 47 -18.24 -0.50 -53.22
N ILE A 48 -17.18 0.28 -53.07
CA ILE A 48 -16.20 0.08 -52.00
C ILE A 48 -16.90 0.29 -50.66
N VAL A 49 -16.71 -0.64 -49.72
CA VAL A 49 -17.22 -0.51 -48.35
C VAL A 49 -16.13 0.20 -47.53
N GLU A 50 -15.94 1.49 -47.80
CA GLU A 50 -15.16 2.36 -46.92
C GLU A 50 -16.11 3.14 -46.01
N ASN A 51 -15.89 3.00 -44.70
CA ASN A 51 -16.50 3.74 -43.59
C ASN A 51 -17.95 3.42 -43.21
N LEU A 52 -18.15 2.30 -42.51
CA LEU A 52 -19.26 2.15 -41.54
C LEU A 52 -18.99 2.91 -40.21
N GLY A 53 -17.80 3.50 -40.05
CA GLY A 53 -17.43 4.29 -38.87
C GLY A 53 -17.21 5.76 -39.23
N LYS A 54 -18.22 6.60 -38.96
CA LYS A 54 -18.19 8.08 -38.93
C LYS A 54 -18.25 8.80 -40.30
N GLY A 55 -19.46 9.30 -40.59
CA GLY A 55 -19.69 10.67 -41.05
C GLY A 55 -19.13 11.11 -42.41
N GLN A 56 -20.06 11.28 -43.37
CA GLN A 56 -20.01 12.21 -44.52
C GLN A 56 -18.81 12.11 -45.49
N GLY A 57 -19.08 11.50 -46.65
CA GLY A 57 -18.30 11.66 -47.87
C GLY A 57 -19.10 11.19 -49.09
N VAL A 58 -19.63 12.12 -49.89
CA VAL A 58 -20.50 11.87 -51.07
C VAL A 58 -19.64 11.54 -52.29
N PHE A 59 -18.88 10.46 -52.23
CA PHE A 59 -18.25 9.85 -53.40
C PHE A 59 -18.41 8.34 -53.31
N THR A 60 -19.47 7.81 -53.93
CA THR A 60 -19.58 6.37 -54.17
C THR A 60 -18.58 6.02 -55.28
N ASN A 61 -17.35 5.70 -54.89
CA ASN A 61 -16.37 5.16 -55.82
C ASN A 61 -16.85 3.78 -56.26
N GLU A 62 -17.42 3.72 -57.46
CA GLU A 62 -17.75 2.45 -58.12
C GLU A 62 -16.50 1.91 -58.81
N THR A 63 -16.01 0.77 -58.33
CA THR A 63 -14.89 0.06 -58.91
C THR A 63 -15.41 -1.08 -59.80
N LYS A 64 -14.74 -1.29 -60.93
CA LYS A 64 -15.00 -2.42 -61.80
C LYS A 64 -13.86 -3.42 -61.66
N ILE A 65 -14.20 -4.67 -61.38
CA ILE A 65 -13.22 -5.76 -61.33
C ILE A 65 -13.61 -6.78 -62.39
N ARG A 66 -12.63 -7.15 -63.22
CA ARG A 66 -12.75 -8.23 -64.20
C ARG A 66 -12.14 -9.49 -63.57
N ILE A 67 -12.95 -10.54 -63.41
CA ILE A 67 -12.54 -11.82 -62.82
C ILE A 67 -12.76 -12.97 -63.80
N GLU A 68 -11.84 -13.94 -63.79
CA GLU A 68 -12.03 -15.23 -64.46
C GLU A 68 -12.83 -16.18 -63.55
N PRO A 69 -13.54 -17.17 -64.13
CA PRO A 69 -14.27 -18.17 -63.36
C PRO A 69 -13.38 -18.98 -62.41
N GLY A 70 -12.11 -19.17 -62.79
CA GLY A 70 -11.10 -19.84 -61.96
C GLY A 70 -10.63 -19.02 -60.75
N ASP A 71 -10.91 -17.71 -60.73
CA ASP A 71 -10.59 -16.86 -59.58
C ASP A 71 -11.65 -17.00 -58.47
N ILE A 72 -12.83 -17.53 -58.79
CA ILE A 72 -13.92 -17.71 -57.85
C ILE A 72 -13.72 -19.01 -57.08
N VAL A 73 -13.49 -18.91 -55.78
CA VAL A 73 -13.36 -20.06 -54.88
C VAL A 73 -14.73 -20.55 -54.43
N ASN A 74 -15.63 -19.62 -54.07
CA ASN A 74 -16.97 -19.96 -53.62
C ASN A 74 -17.95 -18.80 -53.84
N VAL A 75 -19.22 -19.13 -54.10
CA VAL A 75 -20.34 -18.19 -54.17
C VAL A 75 -21.38 -18.63 -53.13
N GLY A 76 -21.43 -17.91 -52.02
CA GLY A 76 -22.43 -18.11 -50.96
C GLY A 76 -23.70 -17.28 -51.17
N PRO A 77 -24.66 -17.34 -50.23
CA PRO A 77 -25.88 -16.53 -50.28
C PRO A 77 -25.62 -15.03 -50.20
N ASP A 78 -24.58 -14.59 -49.47
CA ASP A 78 -24.30 -13.17 -49.25
C ASP A 78 -22.90 -12.72 -49.71
N VAL A 79 -22.02 -13.67 -50.05
CA VAL A 79 -20.60 -13.41 -50.33
C VAL A 79 -20.09 -14.14 -51.58
N ILE A 80 -19.14 -13.53 -52.27
CA ILE A 80 -18.33 -14.12 -53.33
C ILE A 80 -16.88 -14.11 -52.83
N ILE A 81 -16.25 -15.28 -52.80
CA ILE A 81 -14.87 -15.44 -52.35
C ILE A 81 -13.99 -15.57 -53.58
N LEU A 82 -13.07 -14.61 -53.76
CA LEU A 82 -12.06 -14.62 -54.80
C LEU A 82 -10.74 -15.13 -54.24
N GLY A 83 -10.16 -16.14 -54.88
CA GLY A 83 -8.86 -16.70 -54.53
C GLY A 83 -7.72 -16.21 -55.42
N ASP A 84 -8.00 -15.41 -56.47
CA ASP A 84 -7.01 -15.01 -57.49
C ASP A 84 -6.22 -16.23 -58.05
N GLY A 85 -6.91 -17.38 -58.18
CA GLY A 85 -6.31 -18.66 -58.57
C GLY A 85 -5.40 -19.33 -57.54
N LYS A 86 -5.32 -18.81 -56.30
CA LYS A 86 -4.49 -19.33 -55.20
C LYS A 86 -5.32 -19.61 -53.96
N VAL A 87 -5.69 -20.87 -53.76
CA VAL A 87 -6.08 -21.36 -52.43
C VAL A 87 -4.79 -21.61 -51.64
N PRO A 88 -4.61 -21.03 -50.44
CA PRO A 88 -3.47 -21.29 -49.58
C PRO A 88 -3.32 -22.81 -49.39
N PRO A 89 -2.10 -23.36 -49.52
CA PRO A 89 -1.87 -24.78 -49.28
C PRO A 89 -2.38 -25.18 -47.90
N LEU A 90 -2.93 -26.39 -47.77
CA LEU A 90 -3.43 -26.91 -46.48
C LEU A 90 -2.41 -26.78 -45.33
N ARG A 91 -1.12 -26.89 -45.64
CA ARG A 91 -0.01 -26.68 -44.69
C ARG A 91 0.03 -25.27 -44.08
N GLU A 92 -0.29 -24.23 -44.84
CA GLU A 92 -0.31 -22.86 -44.32
C GLU A 92 -1.52 -22.66 -43.39
N ILE A 93 -2.65 -23.31 -43.71
CA ILE A 93 -3.85 -23.29 -42.86
C ILE A 93 -3.57 -24.00 -41.52
N GLU A 94 -2.93 -25.17 -41.56
CA GLU A 94 -2.52 -25.90 -40.36
C GLU A 94 -1.54 -25.09 -39.50
N HIS A 95 -0.56 -24.44 -40.13
CA HIS A 95 0.40 -23.57 -39.42
C HIS A 95 -0.28 -22.35 -38.79
N MET A 96 -1.27 -21.75 -39.47
CA MET A 96 -2.08 -20.66 -38.91
C MET A 96 -2.89 -21.11 -37.69
N THR A 97 -3.47 -22.31 -37.71
CA THR A 97 -4.17 -22.87 -36.55
C THR A 97 -3.23 -23.17 -35.38
N GLN A 98 -2.01 -23.65 -35.65
CA GLN A 98 -0.98 -23.84 -34.61
C GLN A 98 -0.57 -22.52 -33.98
N LEU A 99 -0.28 -21.51 -34.80
CA LEU A 99 0.03 -20.15 -34.33
C LEU A 99 -1.10 -19.55 -33.50
N GLN A 100 -2.36 -19.77 -33.88
CA GLN A 100 -3.50 -19.30 -33.10
C GLN A 100 -3.53 -19.96 -31.72
N SER A 101 -3.31 -21.28 -31.64
CA SER A 101 -3.23 -22.00 -30.35
C SER A 101 -2.11 -21.46 -29.48
N GLU A 102 -0.91 -21.26 -30.03
CA GLU A 102 0.23 -20.70 -29.28
C GLU A 102 -0.05 -19.28 -28.79
N TYR A 103 -0.76 -18.47 -29.60
CA TYR A 103 -1.14 -17.12 -29.23
C TYR A 103 -2.18 -17.10 -28.10
N GLU A 104 -3.16 -18.00 -28.14
CA GLU A 104 -4.16 -18.17 -27.08
C GLU A 104 -3.51 -18.62 -25.77
N ASP A 105 -2.57 -19.56 -25.83
CA ASP A 105 -1.79 -20.00 -24.67
C ASP A 105 -0.96 -18.86 -24.09
N LEU A 106 -0.24 -18.11 -24.94
CA LEU A 106 0.54 -16.96 -24.51
C LEU A 106 -0.35 -15.86 -23.89
N ALA A 107 -1.50 -15.59 -24.49
CA ALA A 107 -2.46 -14.62 -23.97
C ALA A 107 -3.03 -15.05 -22.60
N SER A 108 -3.23 -16.34 -22.39
CA SER A 108 -3.66 -16.89 -21.08
C SER A 108 -2.58 -16.66 -20.02
N GLN A 109 -1.32 -16.99 -20.31
CA GLN A 109 -0.19 -16.79 -19.40
C GLN A 109 0.03 -15.31 -19.09
N LEU A 110 -0.14 -14.43 -20.09
CA LEU A 110 -0.03 -12.98 -19.88
C LEU A 110 -1.09 -12.49 -18.88
N ARG A 111 -2.34 -12.95 -19.01
CA ARG A 111 -3.42 -12.60 -18.08
C ARG A 111 -3.14 -13.08 -16.66
N GLU A 112 -2.63 -14.30 -16.50
CA GLU A 112 -2.24 -14.83 -15.18
C GLU A 112 -1.09 -14.03 -14.55
N LYS A 113 -0.11 -13.62 -15.35
CA LYS A 113 0.97 -12.76 -14.86
C LYS A 113 0.47 -11.38 -14.48
N GLU A 114 -0.45 -10.80 -15.26
CA GLU A 114 -1.05 -9.51 -14.94
C GLU A 114 -1.87 -9.53 -13.65
N THR A 115 -2.65 -10.58 -13.40
CA THR A 115 -3.41 -10.73 -12.15
C THR A 115 -2.48 -10.88 -10.95
N LEU A 116 -1.43 -11.70 -11.07
CA LEU A 116 -0.41 -11.83 -10.04
C LEU A 116 0.32 -10.51 -9.78
N LEU A 117 0.61 -9.72 -10.83
CA LEU A 117 1.28 -8.43 -10.68
C LEU A 117 0.38 -7.41 -9.95
N LYS A 118 -0.93 -7.45 -10.21
CA LYS A 118 -1.91 -6.63 -9.47
C LYS A 118 -1.96 -7.02 -8.00
N SER A 119 -2.08 -8.31 -7.69
CA SER A 119 -2.13 -8.77 -6.29
C SER A 119 -0.86 -8.42 -5.53
N LEU A 120 0.32 -8.60 -6.15
CA LEU A 120 1.60 -8.23 -5.53
C LEU A 120 1.73 -6.72 -5.31
N LYS A 121 1.21 -5.89 -6.22
CA LYS A 121 1.20 -4.43 -6.03
C LYS A 121 0.30 -4.02 -4.86
N GLU A 122 -0.87 -4.64 -4.73
CA GLU A 122 -1.78 -4.41 -3.62
C GLU A 122 -1.14 -4.82 -2.29
N GLU A 123 -0.56 -6.01 -2.23
CA GLU A 123 0.16 -6.51 -1.05
C GLU A 123 1.33 -5.59 -0.67
N ASN A 124 2.15 -5.16 -1.65
CA ASN A 124 3.24 -4.23 -1.41
C ASN A 124 2.73 -2.89 -0.85
N SER A 125 1.58 -2.40 -1.33
CA SER A 125 0.97 -1.17 -0.82
C SER A 125 0.48 -1.32 0.62
N GLN A 126 -0.08 -2.48 0.97
CA GLN A 126 -0.51 -2.78 2.34
C GLN A 126 0.68 -2.89 3.29
N LEU A 127 1.72 -3.63 2.88
CA LEU A 127 2.96 -3.77 3.65
C LEU A 127 3.64 -2.42 3.89
N ARG A 128 3.64 -1.51 2.90
CA ARG A 128 4.16 -0.15 3.08
C ARG A 128 3.38 0.64 4.13
N ARG A 129 2.05 0.52 4.15
CA ARG A 129 1.23 1.18 5.18
C ARG A 129 1.52 0.63 6.57
N GLN A 130 1.62 -0.69 6.70
CA GLN A 130 1.99 -1.34 7.97
C GLN A 130 3.38 -0.92 8.44
N LEU A 131 4.34 -0.78 7.52
CA LEU A 131 5.67 -0.27 7.82
C LEU A 131 5.62 1.17 8.36
N ASP A 132 4.86 2.05 7.70
CA ASP A 132 4.72 3.44 8.12
C ASP A 132 4.05 3.57 9.50
N GLU A 133 3.04 2.74 9.77
CA GLU A 133 2.38 2.66 11.08
C GLU A 133 3.34 2.18 12.17
N ALA A 134 4.07 1.07 11.92
CA ALA A 134 5.07 0.55 12.84
C ALA A 134 6.18 1.58 13.13
N GLN A 135 6.64 2.32 12.12
CA GLN A 135 7.63 3.39 12.31
C GLN A 135 7.09 4.58 13.12
N ARG A 136 5.79 4.85 13.08
CA ARG A 136 5.17 5.88 13.92
C ARG A 136 5.09 5.42 15.37
N GLU A 137 4.70 4.16 15.59
CA GLU A 137 4.68 3.57 16.93
C GLU A 137 6.08 3.52 17.54
N LEU A 138 7.08 3.12 16.77
CA LEU A 138 8.47 3.06 17.22
C LEU A 138 8.96 4.43 17.72
N ARG A 139 8.67 5.50 16.98
CA ARG A 139 8.96 6.88 17.43
C ARG A 139 8.24 7.27 18.72
N ARG A 140 7.00 6.83 18.92
CA ARG A 140 6.29 7.07 20.19
C ARG A 140 6.95 6.33 21.36
N TYR A 141 7.40 5.10 21.12
CA TYR A 141 8.12 4.34 22.14
C TYR A 141 9.49 4.94 22.46
N GLU A 142 10.19 5.51 21.49
CA GLU A 142 11.44 6.24 21.72
C GLU A 142 11.23 7.44 22.65
N VAL A 143 10.22 8.28 22.38
CA VAL A 143 9.87 9.41 23.27
C VAL A 143 9.49 8.92 24.66
N MET A 144 8.65 7.88 24.74
CA MET A 144 8.25 7.32 26.04
C MET A 144 9.44 6.73 26.81
N LYS A 145 10.45 6.20 26.11
CA LYS A 145 11.68 5.71 26.73
C LYS A 145 12.51 6.85 27.29
N GLU A 146 12.65 7.96 26.56
CA GLU A 146 13.33 9.16 27.05
C GLU A 146 12.63 9.74 28.29
N ASP A 147 11.30 9.82 28.27
CA ASP A 147 10.49 10.25 29.43
C ASP A 147 10.70 9.33 30.63
N PHE A 148 10.75 8.02 30.40
CA PHE A 148 11.02 7.04 31.46
C PHE A 148 12.43 7.19 32.04
N GLU A 149 13.44 7.41 31.21
CA GLU A 149 14.82 7.67 31.65
C GLU A 149 14.88 8.96 32.50
N HIS A 150 14.19 10.02 32.08
CA HIS A 150 14.11 11.25 32.87
C HIS A 150 13.43 11.01 34.23
N LEU A 151 12.29 10.30 34.27
CA LEU A 151 11.60 9.99 35.51
C LEU A 151 12.47 9.13 36.45
N LYS A 152 13.22 8.18 35.90
CA LYS A 152 14.17 7.36 36.66
C LYS A 152 15.25 8.21 37.32
N GLU A 153 15.84 9.17 36.59
CA GLU A 153 16.82 10.10 37.17
C GLU A 153 16.22 10.96 38.29
N GLN A 154 14.99 11.46 38.11
CA GLN A 154 14.30 12.22 39.16
C GLN A 154 14.09 11.38 40.42
N LEU A 155 13.71 10.11 40.26
CA LEU A 155 13.49 9.19 41.37
C LEU A 155 14.79 8.94 42.14
N ILE A 156 15.91 8.72 41.46
CA ILE A 156 17.23 8.56 42.11
C ILE A 156 17.60 9.82 42.90
N ARG A 157 17.36 11.02 42.34
CA ARG A 157 17.62 12.28 43.06
C ARG A 157 16.76 12.42 44.32
N GLN A 158 15.48 12.04 44.23
CA GLN A 158 14.57 12.06 45.37
C GLN A 158 14.97 11.05 46.44
N GLU A 159 15.41 9.84 46.06
CA GLU A 159 15.94 8.85 47.00
C GLU A 159 17.15 9.38 47.76
N GLY A 160 18.11 10.01 47.08
CA GLY A 160 19.27 10.63 47.74
C GLY A 160 18.88 11.78 48.69
N GLN A 161 17.90 12.60 48.31
CA GLN A 161 17.36 13.64 49.20
C GLN A 161 16.69 13.04 50.44
N LEU A 162 15.94 11.95 50.28
CA LEU A 162 15.31 11.25 51.40
C LEU A 162 16.34 10.62 52.33
N GLU A 163 17.43 10.08 51.79
CA GLU A 163 18.53 9.54 52.59
C GLU A 163 19.20 10.64 53.43
N MET A 164 19.54 11.78 52.81
CA MET A 164 20.09 12.93 53.55
C MET A 164 19.11 13.47 54.60
N ALA A 165 17.81 13.52 54.30
CA ALA A 165 16.80 13.92 55.28
C ALA A 165 16.76 12.94 56.48
N ARG A 166 16.90 11.63 56.23
CA ARG A 166 16.98 10.61 57.30
C ARG A 166 18.24 10.79 58.14
N GLU A 167 19.38 11.06 57.54
CA GLU A 167 20.62 11.35 58.28
C GLU A 167 20.50 12.62 59.11
N TYR A 168 19.90 13.66 58.55
CA TYR A 168 19.65 14.91 59.26
C TYR A 168 18.72 14.71 60.47
N ILE A 169 17.66 13.90 60.34
CA ILE A 169 16.80 13.54 61.47
C ILE A 169 17.59 12.84 62.57
N LYS A 170 18.47 11.89 62.23
CA LYS A 170 19.33 11.21 63.22
C LYS A 170 20.25 12.19 63.96
N LEU A 171 20.83 13.16 63.24
CA LEU A 171 21.65 14.20 63.86
C LEU A 171 20.83 15.06 64.83
N LEU A 172 19.62 15.46 64.44
CA LEU A 172 18.72 16.22 65.32
C LEU A 172 18.29 15.41 66.56
N GLU A 173 18.05 14.11 66.41
CA GLU A 173 17.76 13.21 67.53
C GLU A 173 18.95 13.13 68.50
N GLY A 174 20.18 13.03 67.99
CA GLY A 174 21.41 13.08 68.80
C GLY A 174 21.54 14.38 69.57
N ILE A 175 21.40 15.53 68.88
CA ILE A 175 21.46 16.86 69.52
C ILE A 175 20.39 16.99 70.60
N ARG A 176 19.17 16.48 70.36
CA ARG A 176 18.10 16.51 71.35
C ARG A 176 18.48 15.71 72.60
N HIS A 177 19.08 14.54 72.42
CA HIS A 177 19.57 13.74 73.54
C HIS A 177 20.66 14.48 74.33
N ASP A 178 21.61 15.12 73.65
CA ASP A 178 22.67 15.90 74.29
C ASP A 178 22.10 17.10 75.08
N ILE A 179 21.08 17.78 74.54
CA ILE A 179 20.36 18.85 75.24
C ILE A 179 19.70 18.33 76.52
N ASP A 180 19.04 17.18 76.46
CA ASP A 180 18.39 16.57 77.62
C ASP A 180 19.42 16.18 78.69
N GLN A 181 20.57 15.62 78.31
CA GLN A 181 21.67 15.31 79.23
C GLN A 181 22.28 16.57 79.86
N MET A 182 22.55 17.61 79.05
CA MET A 182 23.07 18.88 79.55
C MET A 182 22.12 19.50 80.56
N LYS A 183 20.81 19.45 80.29
CA LYS A 183 19.79 19.94 81.21
C LYS A 183 19.84 19.21 82.55
N GLU A 184 19.94 17.88 82.55
CA GLU A 184 20.04 17.08 83.79
C GLU A 184 21.32 17.41 84.59
N LEU A 185 22.46 17.54 83.90
CA LEU A 185 23.73 17.94 84.54
C LEU A 185 23.64 19.34 85.15
N LEU A 186 23.01 20.27 84.45
CA LEU A 186 22.84 21.65 84.90
C LEU A 186 21.90 21.73 86.11
N GLU A 187 20.80 20.96 86.11
CA GLU A 187 19.90 20.81 87.26
C GLU A 187 20.63 20.25 88.50
N LYS A 188 21.50 19.25 88.32
CA LYS A 188 22.34 18.71 89.41
C LYS A 188 23.32 19.74 89.95
N LEU A 189 24.09 20.39 89.07
CA LEU A 189 25.07 21.41 89.47
C LEU A 189 24.41 22.59 90.19
N VAL A 190 23.27 23.07 89.70
CA VAL A 190 22.53 24.15 90.35
C VAL A 190 22.01 23.72 91.72
N SER A 191 21.51 22.49 91.85
CA SER A 191 21.04 21.95 93.12
C SER A 191 22.17 21.81 94.15
N GLU A 192 23.32 21.24 93.74
CA GLU A 192 24.50 21.09 94.60
C GLU A 192 25.09 22.45 95.01
N ALA A 193 25.17 23.41 94.08
CA ALA A 193 25.65 24.75 94.36
C ALA A 193 24.70 25.49 95.33
N LEU A 194 23.38 25.40 95.12
CA LEU A 194 22.39 25.95 96.04
C LEU A 194 22.49 25.31 97.43
N GLU A 195 22.55 23.98 97.51
CA GLU A 195 22.72 23.28 98.80
C GLU A 195 24.01 23.70 99.51
N SER A 196 25.14 23.73 98.79
CA SER A 196 26.43 24.13 99.34
C SER A 196 26.39 25.58 99.85
N THR A 197 25.82 26.50 99.06
CA THR A 197 25.69 27.91 99.44
C THR A 197 24.79 28.06 100.67
N VAL A 198 23.64 27.38 100.68
CA VAL A 198 22.70 27.42 101.82
C VAL A 198 23.33 26.82 103.08
N ARG A 199 24.02 25.67 102.97
CA ARG A 199 24.76 25.09 104.10
C ARG A 199 25.86 26.03 104.58
N GLY A 200 26.60 26.68 103.68
CA GLY A 200 27.61 27.68 104.02
C GLY A 200 27.03 28.84 104.83
N VAL A 201 25.93 29.43 104.35
CA VAL A 201 25.23 30.51 105.06
C VAL A 201 24.71 30.07 106.42
N ILE A 202 24.12 28.87 106.51
CA ILE A 202 23.65 28.30 107.78
C ILE A 202 24.81 28.11 108.75
N ASP A 203 25.93 27.56 108.28
CA ASP A 203 27.12 27.33 109.09
C ASP A 203 27.76 28.64 109.58
N GLU A 204 27.79 29.67 108.73
CA GLU A 204 28.23 31.02 109.10
C GLU A 204 27.31 31.65 110.15
N GLU A 205 25.99 31.56 109.99
CA GLU A 205 25.01 32.04 110.98
C GLU A 205 25.09 31.27 112.30
N LEU A 206 25.23 29.94 112.26
CA LEU A 206 25.40 29.11 113.46
C LEU A 206 26.71 29.43 114.20
N ASN A 207 27.78 29.70 113.45
CA ASN A 207 29.06 30.16 114.01
C ASN A 207 28.94 31.56 114.62
N ALA A 208 28.34 32.52 113.92
CA ALA A 208 28.16 33.89 114.38
C ALA A 208 27.30 33.97 115.66
N ARG A 209 26.35 33.04 115.82
CA ARG A 209 25.51 32.92 117.03
C ARG A 209 26.11 32.04 118.12
N GLY A 210 27.30 31.47 117.92
CA GLY A 210 27.99 30.61 118.91
C GLY A 210 27.31 29.25 119.16
N LEU A 211 26.48 28.77 118.22
CA LEU A 211 25.67 27.56 118.36
C LEU A 211 26.30 26.32 117.70
N LYS A 212 27.43 26.47 116.99
CA LYS A 212 28.12 25.33 116.36
C LYS A 212 28.81 24.49 117.45
N LYS A 213 28.20 23.37 117.83
CA LYS A 213 28.83 22.38 118.71
C LYS A 213 30.02 21.76 117.98
N THR A 214 31.23 22.13 118.35
CA THR A 214 32.43 21.35 118.04
C THR A 214 32.36 20.05 118.84
N GLY A 215 31.87 18.98 118.21
CA GLY A 215 31.98 17.63 118.76
C GLY A 215 33.44 17.21 118.77
N PHE A 216 33.99 17.00 119.97
CA PHE A 216 35.18 16.19 120.17
C PHE A 216 34.81 14.71 120.02
N ILE A 217 35.76 13.96 119.44
CA ILE A 217 35.83 12.52 119.13
C ILE A 217 35.35 12.17 117.71
#